data_AF-A0A840UMP1-F1
#
_entry.id   AF-A0A840UMP1-F1
#
_cell.length_a   1.000
_cell.length_b   1.000
_cell.length_c   1.000
_cell.angle_alpha   90.00
_cell.angle_beta   90.00
_cell.angle_gamma   90.00
#
_symmetry.space_group_name_H-M   'P 1'
#
loop_
_entity.id
_entity.type
_entity.pdbx_description
1 polymer ?
#
loop_
_entity_poly.entity_id
_entity_poly.type
_entity_poly.pdbx_seq_one_letter_code
_entity_poly.pdbx_strand_id
1 'polypeptide(L)'
;MTENTRKPHHIDAPEVAAWWDERRRYLENLRKVPELRKRYWKEMAIYSLRRLLWSYGFFPVVIAFWLPFVLSSFNPVVMASDLIQLLQGFVGANPEQQATAVSNLVVGWLSIGSFFLVFDLVLTPFRSPYQYEADVYMKSWEQLNPKPSEQPPNSPA
;
A
#
# COMPACT_ATOMS: atom_id res chain seq x y z
N MET A 1 -41.60 27.37 1.50
CA MET A 1 -40.88 26.10 1.33
C MET A 1 -40.76 25.85 -0.16
N THR A 2 -39.62 26.18 -0.77
CA THR A 2 -39.37 25.93 -2.20
C THR A 2 -38.57 24.65 -2.34
N GLU A 3 -39.22 23.63 -2.88
CA GLU A 3 -38.69 22.30 -3.13
C GLU A 3 -37.63 22.38 -4.24
N ASN A 4 -36.36 22.26 -3.85
CA ASN A 4 -35.22 22.28 -4.76
C ASN A 4 -35.09 20.88 -5.41
N THR A 5 -35.89 20.62 -6.44
CA THR A 5 -35.77 19.42 -7.27
C THR A 5 -34.46 19.49 -8.07
N ARG A 6 -33.38 18.96 -7.49
CA ARG A 6 -32.15 18.65 -8.23
C ARG A 6 -32.48 17.58 -9.28
N LYS A 7 -32.71 18.01 -10.53
CA LYS A 7 -32.81 17.09 -11.67
C LYS A 7 -31.52 16.26 -11.75
N PRO A 8 -31.60 14.94 -12.03
CA PRO A 8 -30.42 14.13 -12.22
C PRO A 8 -29.62 14.68 -13.41
N HIS A 9 -28.40 15.12 -13.12
CA HIS A 9 -27.46 15.72 -14.05
C HIS A 9 -27.09 14.68 -15.12
N HIS A 10 -27.64 14.81 -16.33
CA HIS A 10 -27.20 14.01 -17.48
C HIS A 10 -25.82 14.54 -17.89
N ILE A 11 -24.79 13.71 -17.76
CA ILE A 11 -23.45 14.04 -18.26
C ILE A 11 -23.40 13.49 -19.68
N ASP A 12 -23.21 14.37 -20.67
CA ASP A 12 -23.17 13.95 -22.07
C ASP A 12 -21.94 13.07 -22.31
N ALA A 13 -22.18 11.86 -22.82
CA ALA A 13 -21.15 10.88 -23.18
C ALA A 13 -19.95 11.43 -23.99
N PRO A 14 -20.12 12.37 -24.94
CA PRO A 14 -18.98 12.97 -25.65
C PRO A 14 -18.08 13.86 -24.78
N GLU A 15 -18.61 14.57 -23.78
CA GLU A 15 -17.79 15.37 -22.86
C GLU A 15 -16.95 14.47 -21.94
N VAL A 16 -17.55 13.36 -21.48
CA VAL A 16 -16.84 12.34 -20.70
C VAL A 16 -15.72 11.71 -21.53
N ALA A 17 -15.97 11.45 -22.82
CA ALA A 17 -14.96 10.91 -23.72
C ALA A 17 -13.79 11.89 -23.91
N ALA A 18 -14.07 13.19 -24.13
CA ALA A 18 -13.05 14.22 -24.25
C ALA A 18 -12.19 14.35 -22.97
N TRP A 19 -12.82 14.27 -21.80
CA TRP A 19 -12.14 14.28 -20.50
C TRP A 19 -11.19 13.08 -20.33
N TRP A 20 -11.63 11.87 -20.70
CA TRP A 20 -10.80 10.67 -20.62
C TRP A 20 -9.64 10.68 -21.62
N ASP A 21 -9.87 11.20 -22.83
CA ASP A 21 -8.83 11.32 -23.85
C ASP A 21 -7.74 12.32 -23.43
N GLU A 22 -8.12 13.47 -22.85
CA GLU A 22 -7.15 14.45 -22.36
C GLU A 22 -6.35 13.90 -21.18
N ARG A 23 -7.00 13.21 -20.24
CA ARG A 23 -6.32 12.53 -19.12
C ARG A 23 -5.28 11.52 -19.64
N ARG A 24 -5.59 10.75 -20.68
CA ARG A 24 -4.65 9.78 -21.28
C ARG A 24 -3.46 10.49 -21.94
N ARG A 25 -3.71 11.54 -22.73
CA ARG A 25 -2.66 12.34 -23.38
C ARG A 25 -1.72 12.98 -22.35
N TYR A 26 -2.28 13.53 -21.28
CA TYR A 26 -1.50 14.13 -20.20
C TYR A 26 -0.62 13.09 -19.49
N LEU A 27 -1.16 11.89 -19.20
CA LEU A 27 -0.40 10.78 -18.61
C LEU A 27 0.73 10.29 -19.54
N GLU A 28 0.49 10.21 -20.85
CA GLU A 28 1.54 9.86 -21.82
C GLU A 28 2.67 10.89 -21.86
N ASN A 29 2.34 12.17 -21.73
CA ASN A 29 3.33 13.24 -21.66
C ASN A 29 4.09 13.25 -20.33
N LEU A 30 3.39 13.06 -19.20
CA LEU A 30 4.00 12.90 -17.87
C LEU A 30 4.97 11.71 -17.81
N ARG A 31 4.66 10.62 -18.49
CA ARG A 31 5.53 9.43 -18.54
C ARG A 31 6.87 9.69 -19.23
N LYS A 32 6.96 10.71 -20.10
CA LYS A 32 8.21 11.13 -20.76
C LYS A 32 9.13 11.94 -19.83
N VAL A 33 8.62 12.45 -18.71
CA VAL A 33 9.40 13.26 -17.76
C VAL A 33 10.27 12.35 -16.86
N PRO A 34 11.62 12.42 -16.96
CA PRO A 34 12.51 11.53 -16.22
C PRO A 34 12.53 11.82 -14.71
N GLU A 35 12.25 13.07 -14.30
CA GLU A 35 12.22 13.48 -12.90
C GLU A 35 11.08 12.82 -12.13
N LEU A 36 9.89 12.77 -12.72
CA LEU A 36 8.74 12.09 -12.13
C LEU A 36 8.99 10.60 -11.94
N ARG A 37 9.64 9.96 -12.92
CA ARG A 37 10.00 8.54 -12.82
C ARG A 37 10.96 8.28 -11.66
N LYS A 38 11.98 9.13 -11.48
CA LYS A 38 12.90 9.02 -10.33
C LYS A 38 12.17 9.20 -9.00
N ARG A 39 11.28 10.20 -8.93
CA ARG A 39 10.48 10.46 -7.73
C ARG A 39 9.54 9.31 -7.40
N TYR A 40 8.84 8.78 -8.39
CA TYR A 40 8.00 7.59 -8.25
C TYR A 40 8.78 6.39 -7.72
N TRP A 41 9.93 6.07 -8.33
CA TRP A 41 10.75 4.94 -7.88
C TRP A 41 11.29 5.14 -6.47
N LYS A 42 11.67 6.38 -6.11
CA LYS A 42 12.13 6.70 -4.75
C LYS A 42 11.01 6.55 -3.72
N GLU A 43 9.83 7.11 -3.99
CA GLU A 43 8.68 7.03 -3.10
C GLU A 43 8.17 5.59 -2.97
N MET A 44 8.09 4.86 -4.09
CA MET A 44 7.75 3.44 -4.11
C MET A 44 8.79 2.60 -3.36
N ALA A 45 10.09 2.85 -3.55
CA ALA A 45 11.15 2.13 -2.86
C ALA A 45 11.11 2.39 -1.35
N ILE A 46 10.95 3.64 -0.91
CA ILE A 46 10.86 3.97 0.52
C ILE A 46 9.59 3.35 1.13
N TYR A 47 8.46 3.45 0.42
CA TYR A 47 7.20 2.84 0.84
C TYR A 47 7.34 1.33 1.00
N SER A 48 7.82 0.63 -0.03
CA SER A 48 8.01 -0.81 -0.02
C SER A 48 9.07 -1.23 1.01
N LEU A 49 10.17 -0.50 1.15
CA LEU A 49 11.23 -0.82 2.11
C LEU A 49 10.72 -0.72 3.56
N ARG A 50 10.00 0.36 3.88
CA ARG A 50 9.35 0.49 5.19
C ARG A 50 8.40 -0.69 5.43
N ARG A 51 7.58 -1.01 4.43
CA ARG A 51 6.58 -2.09 4.54
C ARG A 51 7.23 -3.46 4.68
N LEU A 52 8.31 -3.72 3.95
CA LEU A 52 9.15 -4.92 4.07
C LEU A 52 9.78 -5.03 5.46
N LEU A 53 10.38 -3.95 5.97
CA LEU A 53 10.97 -3.92 7.31
C LEU A 53 9.94 -4.19 8.40
N TRP A 54 8.73 -3.64 8.28
CA TRP A 54 7.64 -3.96 9.20
C TRP A 54 7.16 -5.41 9.06
N SER A 55 6.93 -5.86 7.82
CA SER A 55 6.39 -7.19 7.52
C SER A 55 7.32 -8.32 7.95
N TYR A 56 8.63 -8.19 7.71
CA TYR A 56 9.63 -9.20 8.06
C TYR A 56 10.33 -8.97 9.39
N GLY A 57 10.36 -7.73 9.90
CA GLY A 57 11.03 -7.41 11.15
C GLY A 57 10.11 -7.42 12.36
N PHE A 58 8.90 -6.86 12.24
CA PHE A 58 8.01 -6.71 13.38
C PHE A 58 7.09 -7.91 13.57
N PHE A 59 6.31 -8.29 12.55
CA PHE A 59 5.29 -9.34 12.73
C PHE A 59 5.85 -10.72 13.10
N PRO A 60 6.89 -11.25 12.45
CA PRO A 60 7.44 -12.56 12.79
C PRO A 60 8.03 -12.57 14.21
N VAL A 61 8.74 -11.50 14.59
CA VAL A 61 9.26 -11.33 15.96
C VAL A 61 8.11 -11.32 16.96
N VAL A 62 7.13 -10.44 16.76
CA VAL A 62 6.00 -10.31 17.68
C VAL A 62 5.29 -11.64 17.82
N ILE A 63 4.98 -12.36 16.73
CA ILE A 63 4.33 -13.67 16.82
C ILE A 63 5.21 -14.69 17.55
N ALA A 64 6.52 -14.71 17.25
CA ALA A 64 7.46 -15.64 17.87
C ALA A 64 7.61 -15.45 19.39
N PHE A 65 7.40 -14.25 19.91
CA PHE A 65 7.44 -13.97 21.36
C PHE A 65 6.05 -13.93 22.00
N TRP A 66 5.06 -13.37 21.31
CA TRP A 66 3.70 -13.21 21.82
C TRP A 66 2.99 -14.54 22.00
N LEU A 67 3.10 -15.46 21.03
CA LEU A 67 2.46 -16.77 21.15
C LEU A 67 3.00 -17.54 22.37
N PRO A 68 4.32 -17.72 22.56
CA PRO A 68 4.84 -18.35 23.77
C PRO A 68 4.46 -17.62 25.05
N PHE A 69 4.46 -16.30 25.04
CA PHE A 69 4.09 -15.51 26.21
C PHE A 69 2.63 -15.69 26.63
N VAL A 70 1.71 -15.78 25.67
CA VAL A 70 0.30 -16.08 25.95
C VAL A 70 0.15 -17.53 26.42
N LEU A 71 0.84 -18.48 25.78
CA LEU A 71 0.83 -19.89 26.17
C LEU A 71 1.42 -20.11 27.58
N SER A 72 2.39 -19.28 28.00
CA SER A 72 2.92 -19.29 29.36
C SER A 72 2.03 -18.54 30.38
N SER A 73 0.78 -18.25 30.02
CA SER A 73 -0.17 -17.50 30.85
C SER A 73 0.38 -16.15 31.32
N PHE A 74 1.09 -15.45 30.43
CA PHE A 74 1.74 -14.16 30.71
C PHE A 74 2.84 -14.24 31.79
N ASN A 75 3.39 -15.43 32.06
CA ASN A 75 4.51 -15.59 32.97
C ASN A 75 5.84 -15.52 32.20
N PRO A 76 6.63 -14.45 32.37
CA PRO A 76 7.88 -14.28 31.63
C PRO A 76 8.97 -15.25 32.10
N VAL A 77 8.95 -15.68 33.36
CA VAL A 77 9.96 -16.61 33.90
C VAL A 77 9.80 -17.99 33.28
N VAL A 78 8.56 -18.48 33.18
CA VAL A 78 8.24 -19.76 32.54
C VAL A 78 8.66 -19.71 31.07
N MET A 79 8.25 -18.67 30.34
CA MET A 79 8.64 -18.48 28.94
C MET A 79 10.17 -18.49 28.76
N ALA A 80 10.92 -17.77 29.60
CA ALA A 80 12.36 -17.74 29.53
C ALA A 80 12.98 -19.12 29.82
N SER A 81 12.47 -19.85 30.82
CA SER A 81 12.91 -21.21 31.12
C SER A 81 12.73 -22.13 29.90
N ASP A 82 11.57 -22.08 29.25
CA ASP A 82 11.27 -22.91 28.07
C ASP A 82 12.18 -22.55 26.89
N LEU A 83 12.38 -21.25 26.64
CA LEU A 83 13.29 -20.77 25.59
C LEU A 83 14.75 -21.16 25.84
N ILE A 84 15.21 -21.10 27.10
CA ILE A 84 16.57 -21.51 27.47
C ILE A 84 16.76 -23.00 27.22
N GLN A 85 15.79 -23.84 27.57
CA GLN A 85 15.87 -25.28 27.32
C GLN A 85 15.92 -25.58 25.81
N LEU A 86 15.10 -24.90 25.01
CA LEU A 86 15.15 -25.01 23.55
C LEU A 86 16.53 -24.59 22.99
N LEU A 87 17.10 -23.49 23.49
CA LEU A 87 18.41 -23.01 23.05
C LEU A 87 19.53 -24.00 23.42
N GLN A 88 19.50 -24.55 24.63
CA GLN A 88 20.44 -25.58 25.07
C GLN A 88 20.32 -26.84 24.22
N GLY A 89 19.08 -27.28 23.94
CA GLY A 89 18.81 -28.40 23.04
C GLY A 89 19.35 -28.16 21.63
N PHE A 90 19.20 -26.94 21.09
CA PHE A 90 19.74 -26.57 19.79
C PHE A 90 21.28 -26.55 19.78
N VAL A 91 21.92 -25.93 20.77
CA VAL A 91 23.39 -25.85 20.87
C VAL A 91 24.01 -27.24 21.04
N GLY A 92 23.34 -28.13 21.77
CA GLY A 92 23.77 -29.52 21.95
C GLY A 92 23.41 -30.46 20.78
N ALA A 93 22.64 -30.00 19.79
CA ALA A 93 22.19 -30.85 18.69
C ALA A 93 23.28 -31.09 17.63
N ASN A 94 23.12 -32.17 16.87
CA ASN A 94 23.99 -32.47 15.73
C ASN A 94 23.82 -31.43 14.61
N PRO A 95 24.85 -31.21 13.75
CA PRO A 95 24.80 -30.21 12.68
C PRO A 95 23.60 -30.35 11.73
N GLU A 96 23.17 -31.58 11.42
CA GLU A 96 21.99 -31.82 10.57
C GLU A 96 20.68 -31.33 11.21
N GLN A 97 20.52 -31.58 12.51
CA GLN A 97 19.36 -31.12 13.27
C GLN A 97 19.37 -29.60 13.42
N GLN A 98 20.54 -29.00 13.65
CA GLN A 98 20.67 -27.54 13.67
C GLN A 98 20.28 -26.91 12.33
N ALA A 99 20.77 -27.47 11.21
CA ALA A 99 20.43 -26.99 9.88
C ALA A 99 18.92 -27.08 9.60
N THR A 100 18.28 -28.18 10.01
CA THR A 100 16.84 -28.36 9.87
C THR A 100 16.06 -27.35 10.74
N ALA A 101 16.48 -27.13 11.99
CA ALA A 101 15.85 -26.15 12.88
C ALA A 101 15.98 -24.72 12.34
N VAL A 102 17.16 -24.32 11.86
CA VAL A 102 17.36 -23.01 11.22
C VAL A 102 16.54 -22.89 9.94
N SER A 103 16.50 -23.94 9.12
CA SER A 103 15.69 -23.95 7.90
C SER A 103 14.21 -23.75 8.22
N ASN A 104 13.66 -24.50 9.18
CA ASN A 104 12.28 -24.36 9.61
C ASN A 104 12.00 -22.97 10.18
N LEU A 105 12.93 -22.40 10.96
CA LEU A 105 12.81 -21.04 11.48
C LEU A 105 12.76 -20.02 10.35
N VAL A 106 13.69 -20.10 9.40
CA VAL A 106 13.75 -19.19 8.24
C VAL A 106 12.49 -19.33 7.37
N VAL A 107 12.05 -20.55 7.10
CA VAL A 107 10.84 -20.81 6.31
C VAL A 107 9.61 -20.27 7.03
N GLY A 108 9.46 -20.52 8.34
CA GLY A 108 8.36 -19.98 9.14
C GLY A 108 8.39 -18.45 9.16
N TRP A 109 9.56 -17.86 9.35
CA TRP A 109 9.76 -16.41 9.34
C TRP A 109 9.38 -15.78 8.01
N LEU A 110 9.86 -16.34 6.90
CA LEU A 110 9.55 -15.87 5.56
C LEU A 110 8.08 -16.08 5.22
N SER A 111 7.46 -17.17 5.67
CA SER A 111 6.04 -17.46 5.44
C SER A 111 5.15 -16.44 6.13
N ILE A 112 5.40 -16.18 7.42
CA ILE A 112 4.65 -15.17 8.19
C ILE A 112 4.89 -13.78 7.58
N GLY A 113 6.15 -13.42 7.33
CA GLY A 113 6.48 -12.12 6.76
C GLY A 113 5.86 -11.89 5.37
N SER A 114 5.84 -12.92 4.51
CA SER A 114 5.21 -12.87 3.19
C SER A 114 3.70 -12.74 3.28
N PHE A 115 3.06 -13.48 4.18
CA PHE A 115 1.62 -13.39 4.40
C PHE A 115 1.20 -11.97 4.79
N PHE A 116 1.87 -11.38 5.78
CA PHE A 116 1.61 -10.01 6.20
C PHE A 116 1.95 -9.02 5.10
N LEU A 117 3.05 -9.19 4.37
CA LEU A 117 3.40 -8.30 3.27
C LEU A 117 2.32 -8.25 2.19
N VAL A 118 1.82 -9.42 1.76
CA VAL A 118 0.75 -9.49 0.74
C VAL A 118 -0.52 -8.84 1.26
N PHE A 119 -0.92 -9.16 2.49
CA PHE A 119 -2.12 -8.61 3.10
C PHE A 119 -2.03 -7.09 3.27
N ASP A 120 -0.88 -6.61 3.72
CA ASP A 120 -0.60 -5.19 3.93
C ASP A 120 -0.60 -4.46 2.57
N LEU A 121 -0.03 -5.03 1.51
CA LEU A 121 -0.12 -4.47 0.15
C LEU A 121 -1.56 -4.40 -0.39
N VAL A 122 -2.39 -5.40 -0.07
CA VAL A 122 -3.81 -5.42 -0.48
C VAL A 122 -4.63 -4.37 0.27
N LEU A 123 -4.42 -4.22 1.58
CA LEU A 123 -5.19 -3.28 2.40
C LEU A 123 -4.80 -1.81 2.19
N THR A 124 -3.53 -1.54 1.92
CA THR A 124 -3.08 -0.16 1.65
C THR A 124 -2.47 -0.09 0.25
N PRO A 125 -3.30 0.14 -0.78
CA PRO A 125 -2.78 0.34 -2.13
C PRO A 125 -1.92 1.60 -2.17
N PHE A 126 -0.75 1.50 -2.79
CA PHE A 126 0.15 2.63 -2.99
C PHE A 126 -0.52 3.69 -3.87
N ARG A 127 -0.74 4.90 -3.35
CA ARG A 127 -1.18 6.04 -4.15
C ARG A 127 0.01 6.55 -4.95
N SER A 128 -0.04 6.32 -6.27
CA SER A 128 1.04 6.77 -7.14
C SER A 128 1.07 8.30 -7.28
N PRO A 129 2.24 8.95 -7.24
CA PRO A 129 2.37 10.39 -7.50
C PRO A 129 1.83 10.80 -8.89
N TYR A 130 1.84 9.89 -9.86
CA TYR A 130 1.24 10.11 -11.19
C TYR A 130 -0.27 10.38 -11.14
N GLN A 131 -1.00 9.67 -10.28
CA GLN A 131 -2.44 9.88 -10.13
C GLN A 131 -2.73 11.24 -9.51
N TYR A 132 -1.90 11.65 -8.53
CA TYR A 132 -2.04 12.96 -7.89
C TYR A 132 -1.85 14.12 -8.88
N GLU A 133 -0.79 14.09 -9.68
CA GLU A 133 -0.54 15.16 -10.68
C GLU A 133 -1.60 15.20 -11.78
N ALA A 134 -2.05 14.03 -12.25
CA ALA A 134 -3.15 13.95 -13.21
C ALA A 134 -4.46 14.52 -12.63
N ASP A 135 -4.78 14.24 -11.36
CA ASP A 135 -6.00 14.75 -10.74
C ASP A 135 -5.96 16.26 -10.49
N VAL A 136 -4.80 16.82 -10.14
CA VAL A 136 -4.61 18.28 -10.02
C VAL A 136 -4.78 18.96 -11.38
N TYR A 137 -4.17 18.40 -12.43
CA TYR A 137 -4.30 18.92 -13.78
C TYR A 137 -5.74 18.87 -14.28
N MET A 138 -6.45 17.74 -14.11
CA MET A 138 -7.84 17.62 -14.55
C MET A 138 -8.78 18.60 -13.82
N LYS A 139 -8.56 18.87 -12.52
CA LYS A 139 -9.31 19.91 -11.80
C LYS A 139 -9.11 21.30 -12.40
N SER A 140 -7.90 21.63 -12.83
CA SER A 140 -7.64 22.91 -13.50
C SER A 140 -8.24 22.97 -14.90
N TRP A 141 -8.25 21.83 -15.62
CA TRP A 141 -8.85 21.71 -16.95
C TRP A 141 -10.38 21.87 -16.90
N GLU A 142 -11.04 21.29 -15.89
CA GLU A 142 -12.48 21.44 -15.65
C GLU A 142 -12.88 22.89 -15.34
N GLN A 143 -12.01 23.67 -14.68
CA GLN A 143 -12.26 25.09 -14.42
C GLN A 143 -12.13 25.96 -15.68
N LEU A 144 -11.27 25.56 -16.63
CA LEU A 144 -11.05 26.28 -17.88
C LEU A 144 -12.05 25.89 -18.97
N ASN A 145 -12.61 24.68 -18.90
CA ASN A 145 -13.67 24.17 -19.77
C ASN A 145 -14.94 23.93 -18.95
N PRO A 146 -15.57 24.99 -18.41
CA PRO A 146 -16.83 24.85 -17.70
C PRO A 146 -17.86 24.22 -18.64
N LYS A 147 -18.66 23.32 -18.09
CA LYS A 147 -19.68 22.61 -18.88
C LYS A 147 -20.64 23.64 -19.51
N PRO A 148 -21.21 23.37 -20.70
CA PRO A 148 -22.21 24.24 -21.32
C PRO A 148 -23.41 24.54 -20.41
N SER A 149 -23.71 23.66 -19.45
CA SER A 149 -24.76 23.84 -18.45
C SER A 149 -24.43 24.81 -17.31
N GLU A 150 -23.16 25.19 -17.15
CA GLU A 150 -22.66 26.15 -16.15
C GLU A 150 -22.29 27.51 -16.75
N GLN A 151 -22.38 27.67 -18.07
CA GLN A 151 -22.22 28.98 -18.71
C GLN A 151 -23.39 29.91 -18.31
N PRO A 152 -23.12 31.11 -17.77
CA PRO A 152 -24.16 32.10 -17.58
C PRO A 152 -24.75 32.47 -18.95
N PRO A 153 -26.06 32.79 -19.04
CA PRO A 153 -26.78 32.93 -20.31
C PRO A 153 -26.25 34.01 -21.28
N ASN A 154 -25.19 34.76 -20.92
CA ASN A 154 -24.72 35.96 -21.59
C ASN A 154 -23.21 35.98 -21.89
N SER A 155 -22.56 34.86 -22.21
CA SER A 155 -21.19 34.90 -22.77
C SER A 155 -21.20 34.68 -24.29
N PRO A 156 -20.69 35.62 -25.11
CA PRO A 156 -20.60 35.46 -26.55
C PRO A 156 -19.50 34.46 -26.94
N ALA A 157 -19.77 33.72 -28.02
CA ALA A 157 -18.90 32.72 -28.65
C ALA A 157 -17.66 33.33 -29.31
#